data_AF-A0A291PJA6-F1
#
_entry.id   AF-A0A291PJA6-F1
#
_cell.length_a   1.000
_cell.length_b   1.000
_cell.length_c   1.000
_cell.angle_alpha   90.00
_cell.angle_beta   90.00
_cell.angle_gamma   90.00
#
_symmetry.space_group_name_H-M   'P 1'
#
loop_
_entity.id
_entity.type
_entity.pdbx_description
1 polymer ?
#
loop_
_entity_poly.entity_id
_entity_poly.type
_entity_poly.pdbx_seq_one_letter_code
_entity_poly.pdbx_strand_id
1 'polypeptide(L)'
;MTIINRERLATNGWDYTETTRNVTEQTKFSVQVSVFGKGAGDLIQAAAALWRDMNAVDFFAASGMPIAPLYASDPRQLGFINAEKQYEDNWSADFQLQANITLNVPQQFADKLTIDTIEVDTTYPPKE
;
A
#
# COMPACT_ATOMS: atom_id res chain seq x y z
N MET A 1 -8.68 -10.35 13.89
CA MET A 1 -7.72 -9.94 12.86
C MET A 1 -6.85 -8.83 13.44
N THR A 2 -5.52 -8.97 13.34
CA THR A 2 -4.56 -8.03 13.94
C THR A 2 -3.44 -7.74 12.92
N ILE A 3 -3.06 -6.47 12.76
CA ILE A 3 -1.89 -6.11 11.94
C ILE A 3 -0.63 -6.41 12.76
N ILE A 4 0.26 -7.23 12.21
CA ILE A 4 1.48 -7.68 12.91
C ILE A 4 2.76 -7.07 12.36
N ASN A 5 2.77 -6.65 11.09
CA ASN A 5 3.93 -5.97 10.51
C ASN A 5 3.50 -4.99 9.42
N ARG A 6 4.25 -3.90 9.32
CA ARG A 6 4.19 -2.95 8.21
C ARG A 6 5.62 -2.55 7.85
N GLU A 7 6.09 -2.99 6.71
CA GLU A 7 7.46 -2.72 6.24
C GLU A 7 7.47 -2.12 4.84
N ARG A 8 8.51 -1.34 4.55
CA ARG A 8 8.74 -0.81 3.21
C ARG A 8 9.41 -1.85 2.33
N LEU A 9 8.87 -2.06 1.14
CA LEU A 9 9.43 -2.96 0.14
C LEU A 9 10.49 -2.27 -0.74
N ALA A 10 10.39 -0.95 -0.89
CA ALA A 10 11.25 -0.20 -1.80
C ALA A 10 11.46 1.26 -1.36
N THR A 11 12.40 1.91 -2.05
CA THR A 11 12.50 3.38 -2.08
C THR A 11 11.25 3.95 -2.72
N ASN A 12 10.80 5.12 -2.25
CA ASN A 12 9.57 5.72 -2.74
C ASN A 12 9.75 6.15 -4.20
N GLY A 13 8.71 5.93 -5.00
CA GLY A 13 8.59 6.50 -6.34
C GLY A 13 8.04 7.92 -6.27
N TRP A 14 8.42 8.75 -7.24
CA TRP A 14 7.90 10.10 -7.37
C TRP A 14 7.34 10.31 -8.76
N ASP A 15 6.17 10.95 -8.82
CA ASP A 15 5.60 11.50 -10.03
C ASP A 15 5.18 12.95 -9.77
N TYR A 16 5.22 13.75 -10.83
CA TYR A 16 4.99 15.18 -10.76
C TYR A 16 3.80 15.55 -11.62
N THR A 17 2.93 16.36 -11.05
CA THR A 17 1.87 17.09 -11.74
C THR A 17 2.19 18.57 -11.71
N GLU A 18 1.38 19.40 -12.37
CA GLU A 18 1.61 20.86 -12.47
C GLU A 18 1.71 21.57 -11.10
N THR A 19 1.08 21.02 -10.05
CA THR A 19 0.97 21.65 -8.73
C THR A 19 1.37 20.74 -7.57
N THR A 20 1.69 19.48 -7.83
CA THR A 20 1.85 18.47 -6.77
C THR A 20 2.89 17.44 -7.15
N ARG A 21 3.75 17.11 -6.17
CA ARG A 21 4.60 15.93 -6.20
C ARG A 21 3.89 14.80 -5.47
N ASN A 22 3.56 13.75 -6.19
CA ASN A 22 3.03 12.53 -5.61
C ASN A 22 4.20 11.63 -5.21
N VAL A 23 4.13 11.11 -3.99
CA VAL A 23 5.14 10.22 -3.41
C VAL A 23 4.46 8.90 -3.12
N THR A 24 4.85 7.86 -3.86
CA THR A 24 4.29 6.51 -3.71
C THR A 24 5.24 5.63 -2.93
N GLU A 25 4.77 5.08 -1.81
CA GLU A 25 5.48 4.10 -0.98
C GLU A 25 4.88 2.72 -1.18
N GLN A 26 5.72 1.75 -1.56
CA GLN A 26 5.33 0.34 -1.65
C GLN A 26 5.52 -0.32 -0.28
N THR A 27 4.42 -0.71 0.35
CA THR A 27 4.42 -1.22 1.72
C THR A 27 3.90 -2.66 1.76
N LYS A 28 4.62 -3.55 2.44
CA LYS A 28 4.11 -4.88 2.80
C LYS A 28 3.38 -4.78 4.13
N PHE A 29 2.15 -5.26 4.13
CA PHE A 29 1.33 -5.45 5.32
C PHE A 29 1.23 -6.93 5.62
N SER A 30 1.48 -7.28 6.89
CA SER A 30 1.21 -8.62 7.41
C SER A 30 0.08 -8.54 8.42
N VAL A 31 -0.93 -9.38 8.23
CA VAL A 31 -2.13 -9.42 9.05
C VAL A 31 -2.31 -10.83 9.59
N GLN A 32 -2.35 -10.98 10.90
CA GLN A 32 -2.72 -12.23 11.54
C GLN A 32 -4.24 -12.35 11.58
N VAL A 33 -4.75 -13.42 11.00
CA VAL A 33 -6.15 -13.81 11.08
C VAL A 33 -6.25 -15.02 11.99
N SER A 34 -7.12 -14.92 13.00
CA SER A 34 -7.42 -16.02 13.92
C SER A 34 -8.89 -16.36 13.80
N VAL A 35 -9.19 -17.65 13.74
CA VAL A 35 -10.53 -18.22 13.59
C VAL A 35 -10.76 -19.23 14.70
N PHE A 36 -11.99 -19.28 15.19
CA PHE A 36 -12.38 -20.05 16.37
C PHE A 36 -13.56 -20.95 16.06
N GLY A 37 -13.62 -22.10 16.73
CA GLY A 37 -14.75 -23.01 16.69
C GLY A 37 -14.59 -24.19 15.73
N LYS A 38 -15.64 -24.99 15.62
CA LYS A 38 -15.61 -26.25 14.85
C LYS A 38 -15.39 -25.97 13.36
N GLY A 39 -14.35 -26.59 12.79
CA GLY A 39 -13.99 -26.42 11.37
C GLY A 39 -13.11 -25.19 11.11
N ALA A 40 -12.61 -24.54 12.15
CA ALA A 40 -11.67 -23.42 12.05
C ALA A 40 -10.42 -23.80 11.24
N GLY A 41 -9.87 -24.99 11.45
CA GLY A 41 -8.72 -25.50 10.70
C GLY A 41 -8.94 -25.59 9.19
N ASP A 42 -10.07 -26.16 8.75
CA ASP A 42 -10.39 -26.29 7.33
C ASP A 42 -10.60 -24.92 6.66
N LEU A 43 -11.27 -24.00 7.37
CA LEU A 43 -11.55 -22.67 6.86
C LEU A 43 -10.27 -21.85 6.68
N ILE A 44 -9.36 -21.86 7.66
CA ILE A 44 -8.12 -21.10 7.54
C ILE A 44 -7.18 -21.73 6.48
N GLN A 45 -7.21 -23.05 6.32
CA GLN A 45 -6.45 -23.76 5.29
C GLN A 45 -6.96 -23.41 3.89
N ALA A 46 -8.28 -23.37 3.70
CA ALA A 46 -8.88 -22.95 2.44
C ALA A 46 -8.54 -21.48 2.12
N ALA A 47 -8.62 -20.60 3.11
CA ALA A 47 -8.24 -19.19 2.95
C ALA A 47 -6.75 -19.04 2.58
N ALA A 48 -5.85 -19.77 3.25
CA ALA A 48 -4.42 -19.77 2.94
C ALA A 48 -4.13 -20.28 1.52
N ALA A 49 -4.81 -21.35 1.09
CA ALA A 49 -4.67 -21.92 -0.24
C ALA A 49 -5.14 -20.96 -1.35
N LEU A 50 -6.25 -20.24 -1.12
CA LEU A 50 -6.85 -19.35 -2.11
C LEU A 50 -6.29 -17.93 -2.09
N TRP A 51 -5.42 -17.58 -1.15
CA TRP A 51 -4.97 -16.19 -0.95
C TRP A 51 -4.32 -15.57 -2.20
N ARG A 52 -3.60 -16.37 -2.98
CA ARG A 52 -2.95 -15.94 -4.23
C ARG A 52 -3.63 -16.49 -5.50
N ASP A 53 -4.78 -17.13 -5.34
CA ASP A 53 -5.54 -17.63 -6.47
C ASP A 53 -6.10 -16.47 -7.31
N MET A 54 -6.41 -16.74 -8.58
CA MET A 54 -6.95 -15.74 -9.51
C MET A 54 -8.17 -15.04 -8.93
N ASN A 55 -9.05 -15.78 -8.23
CA ASN A 55 -10.23 -15.21 -7.60
C ASN A 55 -9.90 -14.14 -6.54
N ALA A 56 -8.87 -14.36 -5.72
CA ALA A 56 -8.45 -13.41 -4.70
C ALA A 56 -7.78 -12.18 -5.33
N VAL A 57 -6.93 -12.39 -6.35
CA VAL A 57 -6.30 -11.30 -7.11
C VAL A 57 -7.36 -10.42 -7.76
N ASP A 58 -8.35 -11.02 -8.43
CA ASP A 58 -9.44 -10.31 -9.09
C ASP A 58 -10.32 -9.55 -8.08
N PHE A 59 -10.59 -10.15 -6.91
CA PHE A 59 -11.31 -9.48 -5.83
C PHE A 59 -10.59 -8.20 -5.36
N PHE A 60 -9.28 -8.27 -5.14
CA PHE A 60 -8.52 -7.08 -4.73
C PHE A 60 -8.40 -6.05 -5.86
N ALA A 61 -8.21 -6.48 -7.10
CA ALA A 61 -8.19 -5.59 -8.25
C ALA A 61 -9.53 -4.84 -8.43
N ALA A 62 -10.65 -5.54 -8.23
CA ALA A 62 -12.00 -4.96 -8.30
C ALA A 62 -12.30 -3.96 -7.17
N SER A 63 -11.55 -3.98 -6.06
CA SER A 63 -11.74 -3.03 -4.95
C SER A 63 -11.35 -1.59 -5.28
N GLY A 64 -10.63 -1.36 -6.38
CA GLY A 64 -10.12 -0.05 -6.78
C GLY A 64 -8.97 0.48 -5.92
N MET A 65 -8.54 -0.28 -4.90
CA MET A 65 -7.38 0.04 -4.08
C MET A 65 -6.12 -0.60 -4.68
N PRO A 66 -4.95 0.06 -4.61
CA PRO A 66 -3.69 -0.48 -5.12
C PRO A 66 -3.11 -1.53 -4.15
N ILE A 67 -3.84 -2.63 -3.99
CA ILE A 67 -3.54 -3.74 -3.06
C ILE A 67 -3.41 -5.03 -3.86
N ALA A 68 -2.43 -5.86 -3.51
CA ALA A 68 -2.25 -7.19 -4.09
C ALA A 68 -1.84 -8.21 -3.02
N PRO A 69 -2.41 -9.44 -3.02
CA PRO A 69 -1.99 -10.50 -2.12
C PRO A 69 -0.59 -11.02 -2.49
N LEU A 70 0.25 -11.32 -1.48
CA LEU A 70 1.64 -11.75 -1.67
C LEU A 70 1.90 -13.20 -1.27
N TYR A 71 1.73 -13.55 0.00
CA TYR A 71 1.88 -14.91 0.52
C TYR A 71 0.98 -15.07 1.75
N ALA A 72 0.79 -16.31 2.17
CA ALA A 72 0.15 -16.65 3.43
C ALA A 72 1.09 -17.62 4.15
N SER A 73 1.21 -17.51 5.47
CA SER A 73 1.92 -18.50 6.28
C SER A 73 1.07 -19.74 6.51
N ASP A 74 1.74 -20.84 6.87
CA ASP A 74 1.06 -22.09 7.19
C ASP A 74 0.12 -21.90 8.38
N PRO A 75 -1.12 -22.40 8.31
CA PRO A 75 -2.03 -22.37 9.44
C PRO A 75 -1.47 -23.12 10.64
N ARG A 76 -1.56 -22.48 11.80
CA ARG A 76 -1.09 -23.00 13.09
C ARG A 76 -2.24 -23.05 14.08
N GLN A 77 -2.39 -24.19 14.75
CA GLN A 77 -3.30 -24.33 15.87
C GLN A 77 -2.68 -23.69 17.10
N LEU A 78 -3.42 -22.80 17.73
CA LEU A 78 -3.04 -22.15 18.98
C LEU A 78 -3.89 -22.74 20.10
N GLY A 79 -3.25 -23.17 21.18
CA GLY A 79 -3.98 -23.60 22.37
C GLY A 79 -4.78 -22.43 22.94
N PHE A 80 -6.10 -22.52 22.97
CA PHE A 80 -6.97 -21.56 23.65
C PHE A 80 -7.83 -22.29 24.67
N ILE A 81 -7.75 -21.82 25.92
CA ILE A 81 -8.59 -22.28 27.02
C ILE A 81 -9.59 -21.15 27.26
N ASN A 82 -10.87 -21.43 27.03
CA ASN A 82 -11.92 -20.44 27.24
C ASN A 82 -12.17 -20.20 28.75
N ALA A 83 -13.04 -19.23 29.06
CA ALA A 83 -13.37 -18.90 30.46
C ALA A 83 -13.99 -20.07 31.25
N GLU A 84 -14.55 -21.06 30.56
CA GLU A 84 -15.16 -22.28 31.11
C GLU A 84 -14.18 -23.46 31.22
N LYS A 85 -12.88 -23.22 30.98
CA LYS A 85 -11.81 -24.22 30.95
C LYS A 85 -11.97 -25.32 29.91
N GLN A 86 -12.71 -25.05 28.83
CA GLN A 86 -12.81 -25.94 27.68
C GLN A 86 -11.75 -25.59 26.64
N TYR A 87 -11.21 -26.61 25.98
CA TYR A 87 -10.36 -26.43 24.82
C TYR A 87 -11.22 -26.02 23.64
N GLU A 88 -10.90 -24.87 23.05
CA GLU A 88 -11.53 -24.41 21.82
C GLU A 88 -10.56 -24.53 20.66
N ASP A 89 -11.09 -24.92 19.51
CA ASP A 89 -10.31 -25.00 18.29
C ASP A 89 -10.01 -23.58 17.81
N ASN A 90 -8.76 -23.15 17.96
CA ASN A 90 -8.29 -21.84 17.56
C ASN A 90 -7.14 -22.03 16.56
N TRP A 91 -7.34 -21.51 15.36
CA TRP A 91 -6.33 -21.53 14.32
C TRP A 91 -5.99 -20.13 13.89
N SER A 92 -4.72 -19.91 13.53
CA SER A 92 -4.29 -18.65 12.96
C SER A 92 -3.36 -18.85 11.77
N ALA A 93 -3.40 -17.91 10.85
CA ALA A 93 -2.43 -17.78 9.76
C ALA A 93 -2.13 -16.29 9.55
N ASP A 94 -0.95 -15.99 9.02
CA ASP A 94 -0.53 -14.63 8.69
C ASP A 94 -0.68 -14.46 7.19
N PHE A 95 -1.50 -13.49 6.79
CA PHE A 95 -1.71 -13.13 5.40
C PHE A 95 -0.90 -11.88 5.09
N GLN A 96 -0.12 -11.94 4.01
CA GLN A 96 0.71 -10.84 3.57
C GLN A 96 0.19 -10.28 2.26
N LEU A 97 0.12 -8.95 2.20
CA LEU A 97 -0.28 -8.18 1.03
C LEU A 97 0.65 -7.01 0.83
N GLN A 98 0.76 -6.56 -0.41
CA GLN A 98 1.35 -5.27 -0.75
C GLN A 98 0.22 -4.24 -0.87
N ALA A 99 0.44 -3.05 -0.33
CA ALA A 99 -0.38 -1.88 -0.59
C ALA A 99 0.52 -0.69 -0.95
N ASN A 100 0.14 0.04 -2.00
CA ASN A 100 0.87 1.24 -2.40
C ASN A 100 0.18 2.48 -1.81
N ILE A 101 0.88 3.19 -0.93
CA ILE A 101 0.38 4.40 -0.26
C ILE A 101 0.91 5.61 -1.03
N THR A 102 0.02 6.44 -1.56
CA THR A 102 0.39 7.66 -2.29
C THR A 102 0.11 8.89 -1.43
N LEU A 103 1.12 9.74 -1.25
CA LEU A 103 1.02 11.01 -0.54
C LEU A 103 1.22 12.17 -1.53
N ASN A 104 0.31 13.13 -1.48
CA ASN A 104 0.32 14.29 -2.35
C ASN A 104 0.98 15.46 -1.62
N VAL A 105 2.12 15.93 -2.13
CA VAL A 105 2.85 17.07 -1.56
C VAL A 105 2.66 18.28 -2.49
N PRO A 106 1.92 19.32 -2.06
CA PRO A 106 1.80 20.55 -2.85
C PRO A 106 3.16 21.22 -3.03
N GLN A 107 3.47 21.63 -4.26
CA GLN A 107 4.74 22.29 -4.58
C GLN A 107 4.54 23.27 -5.75
N GLN A 108 5.26 24.39 -5.71
CA GLN A 108 5.32 25.33 -6.84
C GLN A 108 6.44 24.92 -7.81
N PHE A 109 6.10 24.86 -9.09
CA PHE A 109 7.05 24.64 -10.19
C PHE A 109 7.14 25.92 -11.02
N ALA A 110 8.33 26.20 -11.55
CA ALA A 110 8.51 27.23 -12.56
C ALA A 110 8.05 26.69 -13.93
N ASP A 111 6.73 26.58 -14.10
CA ASP A 111 6.09 26.16 -15.36
C ASP A 111 6.21 27.25 -16.43
N LYS A 112 6.12 28.52 -16.02
CA LYS A 112 6.08 29.66 -16.95
C LYS A 112 7.30 30.56 -16.79
N LEU A 113 7.98 30.80 -17.90
CA LEU A 113 9.00 31.83 -18.02
C LEU A 113 8.38 33.05 -18.71
N THR A 114 8.20 34.13 -17.96
CA THR A 114 7.83 35.43 -18.55
C THR A 114 9.11 36.10 -19.04
N ILE A 115 9.28 36.21 -20.35
CA ILE A 115 10.39 36.94 -20.97
C ILE A 115 9.90 38.34 -21.31
N ASP A 116 10.32 39.32 -20.51
CA ASP A 116 10.14 40.73 -20.82
C ASP A 116 11.41 41.25 -21.48
N THR A 117 11.34 41.65 -22.74
CA THR A 117 12.42 42.38 -23.42
C THR A 117 12.32 43.86 -23.09
N ILE A 118 13.34 44.39 -22.44
CA ILE A 118 13.52 45.83 -22.26
C ILE A 118 14.33 46.33 -23.45
N GLU A 119 13.70 47.14 -24.30
CA GLU A 119 14.40 47.85 -25.37
C GLU A 119 15.37 48.87 -24.76
N VAL A 120 16.63 48.83 -25.16
CA VAL A 120 17.60 49.88 -24.83
C VAL A 120 17.56 50.93 -25.94
N ASP A 121 17.33 52.17 -25.55
CA ASP A 121 17.32 53.32 -26.46
C ASP A 121 18.76 53.62 -26.91
N THR A 122 19.20 52.96 -27.98
CA THR A 122 20.50 53.24 -28.61
C THR A 122 20.33 54.38 -29.59
N THR A 123 20.47 55.62 -29.12
CA THR A 123 20.67 56.73 -30.06
C THR A 123 22.07 56.62 -30.66
N TYR A 124 22.16 56.30 -31.95
CA TYR A 124 23.39 56.38 -32.74
C TYR A 124 23.20 57.35 -33.92
N PRO A 125 24.10 58.34 -34.12
CA PRO A 125 25.30 58.66 -33.35
C PRO A 125 25.00 59.44 -32.04
N PRO A 126 25.91 59.42 -31.05
CA PRO A 126 25.81 60.27 -29.87
C PRO A 126 25.84 61.74 -30.29
N LYS A 127 24.87 62.53 -29.82
CA LYS A 127 24.90 63.98 -29.95
C LYS A 127 25.86 64.53 -28.91
N GLU A 128 26.79 65.38 -29.35
CA GLU A 128 27.74 66.12 -28.51
C GLU A 128 27.04 66.99 -27.46
#